data_AF-A0A7X8VT41-F1
#
_entry.id   AF-A0A7X8VT41-F1
#
_cell.length_a   1.000
_cell.length_b   1.000
_cell.length_c   1.000
_cell.angle_alpha   90.00
_cell.angle_beta   90.00
_cell.angle_gamma   90.00
#
_symmetry.space_group_name_H-M   'P 1'
#
loop_
_entity.id
_entity.type
_entity.pdbx_description
1 polymer ?
#
loop_
_entity_poly.entity_id
_entity_poly.type
_entity_poly.pdbx_seq_one_letter_code
_entity_poly.pdbx_strand_id
1 'polypeptide(L)'
;SIHNYNSYQNYEFAGLTGPESIDAIFNGHTHTSIADAVSGVPFAQESNHYHSLFTRITLVYDKQTKMVVNHNQAVLGEDYLSGTSVVIDAKLSEYNDDDEYQNYVNHELAVSGGDYWRTALAPWGASVIRDYAQIDFGVVNGGGFRVSMQSGPVTNGDLVVIYPFDNLIKTCELTGAQLTSFYTSDPYDLYFDDQVSYSEGRLYKNGIAIEPDKYYTIGAVDYVFDSDRYIFLELGKNITASSFYMRELLALDLENTVGEFNPYNGTSYVPLEPINYFFDISLFKRHALMI
;
A
#
# COMPACT_ATOMS: atom_id res chain seq x y z
N SER A 1 15.60 -9.86 0.40
CA SER A 1 15.09 -8.69 -0.32
C SER A 1 15.46 -7.45 0.48
N ILE A 2 16.24 -6.54 -0.10
CA ILE A 2 16.55 -5.24 0.53
C ILE A 2 15.50 -4.26 0.01
N HIS A 3 14.59 -3.82 0.88
CA HIS A 3 13.42 -3.00 0.51
C HIS A 3 13.76 -1.53 0.22
N ASN A 4 15.05 -1.19 0.12
CA ASN A 4 15.57 0.16 -0.16
C ASN A 4 16.59 0.09 -1.31
N TYR A 5 16.21 -0.57 -2.42
CA TYR A 5 17.09 -0.65 -3.58
C TYR A 5 17.37 0.75 -4.16
N ASN A 6 18.65 1.02 -4.37
CA ASN A 6 19.12 2.12 -5.18
C ASN A 6 20.27 1.63 -6.07
N SER A 7 20.57 2.36 -7.14
CA SER A 7 21.55 1.93 -8.14
C SER A 7 22.96 1.66 -7.60
N TYR A 8 23.32 2.20 -6.42
CA TYR A 8 24.60 1.95 -5.77
C TYR A 8 24.74 0.50 -5.29
N GLN A 9 23.64 -0.14 -4.87
CA GLN A 9 23.68 -1.53 -4.40
C GLN A 9 24.12 -2.51 -5.49
N ASN A 10 23.85 -2.21 -6.77
CA ASN A 10 24.38 -3.02 -7.87
C ASN A 10 25.92 -2.99 -7.90
N TYR A 11 26.54 -1.85 -7.57
CA TYR A 11 28.00 -1.75 -7.48
C TYR A 11 28.54 -2.54 -6.30
N GLU A 12 27.87 -2.49 -5.14
CA GLU A 12 28.26 -3.27 -3.96
C GLU A 12 28.19 -4.78 -4.24
N PHE A 13 27.09 -5.25 -4.83
CA PHE A 13 26.89 -6.64 -5.19
C PHE A 13 27.85 -7.12 -6.28
N ALA A 14 28.07 -6.32 -7.32
CA ALA A 14 29.04 -6.65 -8.37
C ALA A 14 30.50 -6.60 -7.89
N GLY A 15 30.76 -5.96 -6.74
CA GLY A 15 32.07 -5.89 -6.11
C GLY A 15 32.40 -7.09 -5.21
N LEU A 16 31.44 -7.97 -4.91
CA LEU A 16 31.68 -9.17 -4.11
C LEU A 16 32.59 -10.15 -4.84
N THR A 17 33.48 -10.83 -4.11
CA THR A 17 34.51 -11.71 -4.70
C THR A 17 34.57 -13.07 -4.02
N GLY A 18 35.26 -14.01 -4.65
CA GLY A 18 35.45 -15.35 -4.10
C GLY A 18 34.10 -16.08 -3.94
N PRO A 19 33.86 -16.76 -2.81
CA PRO A 19 32.61 -17.47 -2.57
C PRO A 19 31.34 -16.59 -2.53
N GLU A 20 31.49 -15.27 -2.39
CA GLU A 20 30.37 -14.31 -2.29
C GLU A 20 30.05 -13.63 -3.64
N SER A 21 30.79 -13.94 -4.70
CA SER A 21 30.60 -13.32 -6.01
C SER A 21 29.18 -13.53 -6.56
N ILE A 22 28.63 -12.51 -7.21
CA ILE A 22 27.30 -12.54 -7.82
C ILE A 22 27.43 -12.52 -9.35
N ASP A 23 26.79 -13.49 -10.01
CA ASP A 23 26.83 -13.64 -11.46
C ASP A 23 25.75 -12.84 -12.21
N ALA A 24 24.67 -12.46 -11.53
CA ALA A 24 23.57 -11.66 -12.07
C ALA A 24 22.71 -11.07 -10.95
N ILE A 25 22.11 -9.91 -11.20
CA ILE A 25 21.26 -9.20 -10.23
C ILE A 25 19.87 -8.97 -10.83
N PHE A 26 18.83 -9.43 -10.15
CA PHE A 26 17.45 -9.04 -10.45
C PHE A 26 16.98 -8.06 -9.40
N ASN A 27 16.73 -6.82 -9.83
CA ASN A 27 16.32 -5.73 -8.97
C ASN A 27 14.80 -5.66 -8.85
N GLY A 28 14.33 -4.78 -7.96
CA GLY A 28 12.91 -4.52 -7.73
C GLY A 28 12.72 -3.20 -6.99
N HIS A 29 11.56 -3.00 -6.39
CA HIS A 29 11.23 -1.83 -5.54
C HIS A 29 11.05 -0.48 -6.27
N THR A 30 11.97 -0.08 -7.16
CA THR A 30 11.92 1.25 -7.80
C THR A 30 10.98 1.34 -9.00
N HIS A 31 10.37 0.22 -9.41
CA HIS A 31 9.48 0.11 -10.57
C HIS A 31 10.10 0.72 -11.85
N THR A 32 11.39 0.49 -12.09
CA THR A 32 12.09 0.99 -13.28
C THR A 32 12.24 -0.14 -14.31
N SER A 33 12.00 0.16 -15.58
CA SER A 33 12.32 -0.75 -16.70
C SER A 33 13.78 -0.56 -17.10
N ILE A 34 14.66 -1.47 -16.67
CA ILE A 34 16.10 -1.38 -16.95
C ILE A 34 16.75 -2.76 -17.13
N ALA A 35 17.67 -2.87 -18.07
CA ALA A 35 18.57 -4.01 -18.22
C ALA A 35 19.94 -3.50 -18.65
N ASP A 36 20.96 -3.68 -17.82
CA ASP A 36 22.31 -3.17 -18.04
C ASP A 36 23.34 -4.06 -17.32
N ALA A 37 24.60 -3.64 -17.24
CA ALA A 37 25.63 -4.32 -16.47
C ALA A 37 26.52 -3.34 -15.71
N VAL A 38 27.00 -3.77 -14.56
CA VAL A 38 27.96 -3.02 -13.75
C VAL A 38 29.12 -3.93 -13.38
N SER A 39 30.35 -3.47 -13.59
CA SER A 39 31.57 -4.25 -13.32
C SER A 39 31.59 -5.65 -13.95
N GLY A 40 30.93 -5.85 -15.09
CA GLY A 40 30.81 -7.15 -15.78
C GLY A 40 29.72 -8.07 -15.23
N VAL A 41 28.93 -7.63 -14.25
CA VAL A 41 27.76 -8.34 -13.72
C VAL A 41 26.49 -7.75 -14.33
N PRO A 42 25.69 -8.53 -15.09
CA PRO A 42 24.42 -8.07 -15.62
C PRO A 42 23.40 -7.85 -14.52
N PHE A 43 22.57 -6.85 -14.69
CA PHE A 43 21.39 -6.64 -13.87
C PHE A 43 20.17 -6.27 -14.70
N ALA A 44 18.98 -6.60 -14.19
CA ALA A 44 17.73 -6.21 -14.81
C ALA A 44 16.65 -5.95 -13.77
N GLN A 45 15.70 -5.10 -14.12
CA GLN A 45 14.50 -4.82 -13.36
C GLN A 45 13.33 -4.59 -14.32
N GLU A 46 12.21 -5.24 -14.06
CA GLU A 46 10.95 -4.83 -14.65
C GLU A 46 10.35 -3.63 -13.87
N SER A 47 9.72 -2.74 -14.63
CA SER A 47 8.81 -1.73 -14.10
C SER A 47 7.61 -2.37 -13.37
N ASN A 48 6.63 -1.54 -13.01
CA ASN A 48 5.27 -2.02 -12.86
C ASN A 48 4.67 -2.49 -14.20
N HIS A 49 3.52 -3.17 -14.11
CA HIS A 49 2.77 -3.85 -15.19
C HIS A 49 2.68 -3.10 -16.55
N TYR A 50 2.81 -1.77 -16.58
CA TYR A 50 2.52 -0.94 -17.76
C TYR A 50 3.65 -0.81 -18.80
N HIS A 51 4.91 -1.08 -18.46
CA HIS A 51 6.04 -0.77 -19.36
C HIS A 51 6.94 -1.96 -19.68
N SER A 52 6.93 -2.98 -18.82
CA SER A 52 7.67 -4.20 -19.01
C SER A 52 7.07 -5.29 -18.15
N LEU A 53 6.97 -6.49 -18.68
CA LEU A 53 6.38 -7.62 -17.98
C LEU A 53 7.43 -8.58 -17.43
N PHE A 54 8.55 -8.72 -18.13
CA PHE A 54 9.60 -9.66 -17.74
C PHE A 54 10.98 -9.06 -17.95
N THR A 55 11.93 -9.54 -17.17
CA THR A 55 13.34 -9.39 -17.42
C THR A 55 13.96 -10.72 -17.80
N ARG A 56 14.97 -10.69 -18.66
CA ARG A 56 15.75 -11.88 -19.03
C ARG A 56 17.22 -11.56 -18.93
N ILE A 57 17.94 -12.37 -18.17
CA ILE A 57 19.40 -12.40 -18.16
C ILE A 57 19.84 -13.78 -18.65
N THR A 58 20.57 -13.81 -19.76
CA THR A 58 21.18 -15.02 -20.32
C THR A 58 22.66 -15.01 -19.95
N LEU A 59 23.11 -16.05 -19.24
CA LEU A 59 24.50 -16.24 -18.86
C LEU A 59 25.14 -17.36 -19.68
N VAL A 60 26.37 -17.16 -20.12
CA VAL A 60 27.21 -18.20 -20.72
C VAL A 60 28.19 -18.67 -19.65
N TYR A 61 27.99 -19.89 -19.17
CA TYR A 61 28.80 -20.48 -18.10
C TYR A 61 29.78 -21.51 -18.65
N ASP A 62 31.06 -21.32 -18.36
CA ASP A 62 32.11 -22.28 -18.70
C ASP A 62 32.27 -23.32 -17.58
N LYS A 63 31.99 -24.58 -17.92
CA LYS A 63 32.04 -25.70 -16.98
C LYS A 63 33.45 -26.13 -16.58
N GLN A 64 34.49 -25.74 -17.32
CA GLN A 64 35.89 -26.06 -16.98
C GLN A 64 36.41 -25.05 -15.97
N THR A 65 36.33 -23.76 -16.29
CA THR A 65 36.79 -22.67 -15.41
C THR A 65 35.84 -22.42 -14.25
N LYS A 66 34.60 -22.91 -14.33
CA LYS A 66 33.52 -22.68 -13.36
C LYS A 66 33.11 -21.21 -13.25
N MET A 67 33.26 -20.45 -14.33
CA MET A 67 33.00 -19.01 -14.37
C MET A 67 31.95 -18.66 -15.43
N VAL A 68 31.21 -17.57 -15.20
CA VAL A 68 30.47 -16.89 -16.26
C VAL A 68 31.47 -16.14 -17.16
N VAL A 69 31.35 -16.35 -18.48
CA VAL A 69 32.27 -15.79 -19.48
C VAL A 69 31.60 -14.78 -20.41
N ASN A 70 30.27 -14.76 -20.45
CA ASN A 70 29.50 -13.78 -21.22
C ASN A 70 28.07 -13.65 -20.67
N HIS A 71 27.43 -12.52 -20.94
CA HIS A 71 26.04 -12.27 -20.56
C HIS A 71 25.30 -11.43 -21.59
N ASN A 72 23.96 -11.54 -21.58
CA ASN A 72 23.06 -10.64 -22.29
C ASN A 72 21.81 -10.43 -21.44
N GLN A 73 21.33 -9.19 -21.38
CA GLN A 73 20.18 -8.82 -20.57
C GLN A 73 19.20 -7.99 -21.38
N ALA A 74 17.91 -8.20 -21.13
CA ALA A 74 16.83 -7.49 -21.80
C ALA A 74 15.62 -7.33 -20.88
N VAL A 75 14.88 -6.26 -21.14
CA VAL A 75 13.52 -6.10 -20.63
C VAL A 75 12.54 -6.44 -21.74
N LEU A 76 11.52 -7.22 -21.42
CA LEU A 76 10.57 -7.80 -22.36
C LEU A 76 9.15 -7.29 -22.05
N GLY A 77 8.44 -6.87 -23.09
CA GLY A 77 7.03 -6.45 -23.03
C GLY A 77 6.05 -7.53 -23.50
N GLU A 78 4.78 -7.14 -23.65
CA GLU A 78 3.68 -8.01 -24.10
C GLU A 78 3.92 -8.66 -25.46
N ASP A 79 4.67 -8.02 -26.36
CA ASP A 79 4.99 -8.55 -27.69
C ASP A 79 5.75 -9.90 -27.66
N TYR A 80 6.29 -10.29 -26.50
CA TYR A 80 6.94 -11.58 -26.29
C TYR A 80 5.97 -12.69 -25.83
N LEU A 81 4.71 -12.35 -25.56
CA LEU A 81 3.65 -13.28 -25.21
C LEU A 81 2.91 -13.73 -26.48
N SER A 82 2.66 -15.02 -26.61
CA SER A 82 2.09 -15.62 -27.83
C SER A 82 0.81 -16.43 -27.62
N GLY A 83 0.31 -16.51 -26.38
CA GLY A 83 -0.93 -17.21 -26.05
C GLY A 83 -1.15 -17.34 -24.54
N THR A 84 -2.27 -17.94 -24.16
CA THR A 84 -2.57 -18.29 -22.77
C THR A 84 -2.02 -19.68 -22.44
N SER A 85 -2.00 -20.01 -21.15
CA SER A 85 -1.60 -21.34 -20.67
C SER A 85 -2.81 -22.02 -20.07
N VAL A 86 -3.24 -23.14 -20.67
CA VAL A 86 -4.36 -23.93 -20.15
C VAL A 86 -4.19 -24.34 -18.69
N VAL A 87 -2.95 -24.48 -18.21
CA VAL A 87 -2.65 -24.78 -16.80
C VAL A 87 -2.86 -23.58 -15.90
N ILE A 88 -2.53 -22.37 -16.37
CA ILE A 88 -2.80 -21.13 -15.62
C ILE A 88 -4.29 -20.81 -15.67
N ASP A 89 -4.93 -20.97 -16.84
CA ASP A 89 -6.36 -20.76 -17.02
C ASP A 89 -7.16 -21.67 -16.08
N ALA A 90 -6.79 -22.96 -15.98
CA ALA A 90 -7.40 -23.88 -15.03
C ALA A 90 -7.25 -23.44 -13.56
N LYS A 91 -6.10 -22.87 -13.18
CA LYS A 91 -5.90 -22.32 -11.82
C LYS A 91 -6.71 -21.06 -11.57
N LEU A 92 -6.89 -20.20 -12.58
CA LEU A 92 -7.74 -19.02 -12.46
C LEU A 92 -9.21 -19.41 -12.36
N SER A 93 -9.63 -20.46 -13.07
CA SER A 93 -10.98 -21.04 -12.96
C SER A 93 -11.31 -21.50 -11.55
N GLU A 94 -10.35 -21.97 -10.75
CA GLU A 94 -10.59 -22.33 -9.34
C GLU A 94 -11.14 -21.15 -8.52
N TYR A 95 -10.78 -19.91 -8.86
CA TYR A 95 -11.34 -18.70 -8.23
C TYR A 95 -12.55 -18.18 -8.98
N ASN A 96 -12.52 -18.20 -10.32
CA ASN A 96 -13.61 -17.66 -11.13
C ASN A 96 -14.92 -18.47 -11.01
N ASP A 97 -14.80 -19.76 -10.73
CA ASP A 97 -15.94 -20.68 -10.57
C ASP A 97 -16.32 -20.89 -9.09
N ASP A 98 -15.63 -20.25 -8.14
CA ASP A 98 -15.97 -20.29 -6.71
C ASP A 98 -17.05 -19.24 -6.40
N ASP A 99 -18.27 -19.72 -6.11
CA ASP A 99 -19.42 -18.86 -5.80
C ASP A 99 -19.17 -17.95 -4.57
N GLU A 100 -18.44 -18.41 -3.56
CA GLU A 100 -18.14 -17.63 -2.35
C GLU A 100 -17.22 -16.46 -2.70
N TYR A 101 -16.17 -16.72 -3.48
CA TYR A 101 -15.26 -15.70 -4.00
C TYR A 101 -16.00 -14.73 -4.94
N GLN A 102 -16.78 -15.23 -5.90
CA GLN A 102 -17.54 -14.39 -6.83
C GLN A 102 -18.56 -13.50 -6.09
N ASN A 103 -19.29 -14.04 -5.12
CA ASN A 103 -20.20 -13.25 -4.31
C ASN A 103 -19.46 -12.17 -3.51
N TYR A 104 -18.28 -12.50 -2.96
CA TYR A 104 -17.47 -11.52 -2.24
C TYR A 104 -17.02 -10.40 -3.16
N VAL A 105 -16.31 -10.70 -4.26
CA VAL A 105 -15.68 -9.67 -5.11
C VAL A 105 -16.70 -8.82 -5.87
N ASN A 106 -17.88 -9.36 -6.19
CA ASN A 106 -18.94 -8.64 -6.91
C ASN A 106 -19.93 -7.92 -5.99
N HIS A 107 -19.79 -8.04 -4.66
CA HIS A 107 -20.64 -7.29 -3.72
C HIS A 107 -20.39 -5.79 -3.85
N GLU A 108 -21.39 -5.07 -4.33
CA GLU A 108 -21.37 -3.62 -4.51
C GLU A 108 -21.51 -2.92 -3.16
N LEU A 109 -20.54 -2.06 -2.84
CA LEU A 109 -20.48 -1.29 -1.59
C LEU A 109 -21.12 0.09 -1.76
N ALA A 110 -20.88 0.75 -2.89
CA ALA A 110 -21.38 2.08 -3.20
C ALA A 110 -21.34 2.34 -4.71
N VAL A 111 -21.91 3.48 -5.13
CA VAL A 111 -21.71 4.03 -6.48
C VAL A 111 -20.82 5.27 -6.38
N SER A 112 -19.64 5.25 -7.00
CA SER A 112 -18.75 6.42 -7.08
C SER A 112 -19.27 7.45 -8.07
N GLY A 113 -19.37 8.71 -7.63
CA GLY A 113 -19.81 9.84 -8.47
C GLY A 113 -18.75 10.36 -9.45
N GLY A 114 -17.54 9.80 -9.45
CA GLY A 114 -16.46 10.24 -10.32
C GLY A 114 -15.22 9.35 -10.27
N ASP A 115 -14.22 9.70 -11.08
CA ASP A 115 -12.90 9.06 -11.01
C ASP A 115 -12.04 9.79 -9.97
N TYR A 116 -11.52 9.04 -8.99
CA TYR A 116 -10.74 9.60 -7.90
C TYR A 116 -9.34 8.99 -7.84
N TRP A 117 -8.32 9.82 -8.06
CA TRP A 117 -6.94 9.40 -7.89
C TRP A 117 -6.62 9.15 -6.41
N ARG A 118 -5.54 8.39 -6.16
CA ARG A 118 -5.08 8.00 -4.82
C ARG A 118 -4.93 9.17 -3.84
N THR A 119 -4.50 10.33 -4.32
CA THR A 119 -4.34 11.53 -3.51
C THR A 119 -5.66 12.11 -3.01
N ALA A 120 -6.78 11.80 -3.67
CA ALA A 120 -8.13 12.13 -3.20
C ALA A 120 -8.67 11.10 -2.21
N LEU A 121 -8.32 9.82 -2.39
CA LEU A 121 -8.75 8.72 -1.52
C LEU A 121 -8.00 8.69 -0.17
N ALA A 122 -6.74 9.14 -0.13
CA ALA A 122 -5.94 9.09 1.09
C ALA A 122 -6.50 9.97 2.24
N PRO A 123 -6.89 11.25 2.02
CA PRO A 123 -7.59 12.02 3.04
C PRO A 123 -8.89 11.37 3.52
N TRP A 124 -9.67 10.76 2.60
CA TRP A 124 -10.85 9.99 2.97
C TRP A 124 -10.51 8.81 3.88
N GLY A 125 -9.49 8.03 3.56
CA GLY A 125 -9.02 6.96 4.43
C GLY A 125 -8.57 7.43 5.81
N ALA A 126 -7.90 8.58 5.88
CA ALA A 126 -7.58 9.21 7.15
C ALA A 126 -8.85 9.62 7.93
N SER A 127 -9.86 10.18 7.25
CA SER A 127 -11.15 10.48 7.88
C SER A 127 -11.88 9.22 8.37
N VAL A 128 -11.83 8.11 7.62
CA VAL A 128 -12.37 6.81 8.05
C VAL A 128 -11.73 6.37 9.36
N ILE A 129 -10.40 6.45 9.50
CA ILE A 129 -9.73 6.15 10.76
C ILE A 129 -10.26 7.04 11.88
N ARG A 130 -10.30 8.36 11.65
CA ARG A 130 -10.75 9.33 12.65
C ARG A 130 -12.16 9.02 13.14
N ASP A 131 -13.11 8.89 12.22
CA ASP A 131 -14.52 8.84 12.55
C ASP A 131 -14.90 7.48 13.12
N TYR A 132 -14.41 6.38 12.53
CA TYR A 132 -14.73 5.03 13.01
C TYR A 132 -13.99 4.66 14.31
N ALA A 133 -12.79 5.18 14.55
CA ALA A 133 -12.10 5.04 15.84
C ALA A 133 -12.52 6.08 16.89
N GLN A 134 -13.33 7.07 16.52
CA GLN A 134 -13.79 8.17 17.38
C GLN A 134 -12.64 8.94 18.05
N ILE A 135 -11.64 9.30 17.25
CA ILE A 135 -10.43 10.01 17.68
C ILE A 135 -10.31 11.40 17.04
N ASP A 136 -9.35 12.20 17.49
CA ASP A 136 -9.19 13.58 17.02
C ASP A 136 -8.55 13.66 15.63
N PHE A 137 -7.60 12.77 15.29
CA PHE A 137 -6.86 12.82 14.02
C PHE A 137 -6.66 11.43 13.42
N GLY A 138 -6.83 11.32 12.10
CA GLY A 138 -6.46 10.15 11.33
C GLY A 138 -5.32 10.44 10.36
N VAL A 139 -4.45 9.46 10.15
CA VAL A 139 -3.32 9.56 9.21
C VAL A 139 -3.14 8.26 8.44
N VAL A 140 -2.90 8.37 7.14
CA VAL A 140 -2.55 7.25 6.26
C VAL A 140 -1.39 7.64 5.36
N ASN A 141 -0.67 6.65 4.82
CA ASN A 141 0.25 6.90 3.71
C ASN A 141 -0.48 6.80 2.36
N GLY A 142 -0.21 7.71 1.42
CA GLY A 142 -0.83 7.74 0.10
C GLY A 142 -0.53 6.49 -0.72
N GLY A 143 0.67 5.92 -0.59
CA GLY A 143 1.06 4.65 -1.18
C GLY A 143 0.26 3.44 -0.67
N GLY A 144 -0.53 3.59 0.41
CA GLY A 144 -1.50 2.60 0.85
C GLY A 144 -2.60 2.37 -0.19
N PHE A 145 -2.99 3.44 -0.89
CA PHE A 145 -3.93 3.39 -2.00
C PHE A 145 -3.15 3.10 -3.29
N ARG A 146 -3.54 2.09 -4.05
CA ARG A 146 -2.70 1.54 -5.14
C ARG A 146 -3.13 1.98 -6.52
N VAL A 147 -4.43 2.10 -6.74
CA VAL A 147 -5.06 2.50 -7.99
C VAL A 147 -6.12 3.58 -7.76
N SER A 148 -6.60 4.20 -8.82
CA SER A 148 -7.77 5.08 -8.77
C SER A 148 -9.03 4.29 -8.43
N MET A 149 -9.98 4.94 -7.77
CA MET A 149 -11.37 4.52 -7.82
C MET A 149 -11.99 5.05 -9.13
N GLN A 150 -12.69 4.20 -9.87
CA GLN A 150 -13.43 4.62 -11.08
C GLN A 150 -14.84 5.08 -10.71
N SER A 151 -15.44 5.91 -11.56
CA SER A 151 -16.86 6.24 -11.50
C SER A 151 -17.75 5.01 -11.74
N GLY A 152 -18.93 4.98 -11.12
CA GLY A 152 -19.85 3.84 -11.19
C GLY A 152 -19.79 2.91 -9.98
N PRO A 153 -20.36 1.70 -10.08
CA PRO A 153 -20.36 0.73 -8.99
C PRO A 153 -18.95 0.44 -8.46
N VAL A 154 -18.81 0.46 -7.15
CA VAL A 154 -17.57 0.10 -6.43
C VAL A 154 -17.85 -1.16 -5.64
N THR A 155 -17.09 -2.21 -5.91
CA THR A 155 -17.25 -3.52 -5.28
C THR A 155 -16.16 -3.79 -4.24
N ASN A 156 -16.34 -4.86 -3.44
CA ASN A 156 -15.26 -5.41 -2.62
C ASN A 156 -14.02 -5.77 -3.44
N GLY A 157 -14.19 -6.30 -4.65
CA GLY A 157 -13.08 -6.61 -5.56
C GLY A 157 -12.27 -5.37 -5.91
N ASP A 158 -12.96 -4.27 -6.24
CA ASP A 158 -12.32 -2.98 -6.49
C ASP A 158 -11.59 -2.47 -5.24
N LEU A 159 -12.22 -2.60 -4.07
CA LEU A 159 -11.62 -2.13 -2.81
C LEU A 159 -10.36 -2.92 -2.43
N VAL A 160 -10.31 -4.23 -2.70
CA VAL A 160 -9.10 -5.05 -2.52
C VAL A 160 -7.97 -4.54 -3.42
N VAL A 161 -8.26 -4.10 -4.65
CA VAL A 161 -7.22 -3.54 -5.54
C VAL A 161 -6.84 -2.12 -5.13
N ILE A 162 -7.81 -1.30 -4.71
CA ILE A 162 -7.59 0.07 -4.24
C ILE A 162 -6.73 0.08 -2.97
N TYR A 163 -7.05 -0.76 -1.98
CA TYR A 163 -6.34 -0.86 -0.69
C TYR A 163 -6.09 -2.34 -0.32
N PRO A 164 -5.02 -2.97 -0.83
CA PRO A 164 -4.78 -4.42 -0.68
C PRO A 164 -4.19 -4.84 0.66
N PHE A 165 -3.97 -3.90 1.59
CA PHE A 165 -3.26 -4.18 2.83
C PHE A 165 -4.22 -4.50 3.98
N ASP A 166 -3.88 -5.50 4.78
CA ASP A 166 -4.55 -5.84 6.03
C ASP A 166 -3.91 -5.06 7.18
N ASN A 167 -3.81 -3.74 7.05
CA ASN A 167 -3.26 -2.91 8.11
C ASN A 167 -4.28 -2.74 9.24
N LEU A 168 -3.84 -2.96 10.48
CA LEU A 168 -4.62 -2.60 11.67
C LEU A 168 -4.51 -1.10 11.94
N ILE A 169 -5.47 -0.55 12.69
CA ILE A 169 -5.40 0.83 13.15
C ILE A 169 -4.76 0.86 14.53
N LYS A 170 -3.72 1.68 14.70
CA LYS A 170 -3.10 1.95 15.99
C LYS A 170 -3.31 3.40 16.36
N THR A 171 -3.49 3.67 17.65
CA THR A 171 -3.70 5.02 18.16
C THR A 171 -2.74 5.35 19.29
N CYS A 172 -2.49 6.63 19.49
CA CYS A 172 -1.83 7.18 20.67
C CYS A 172 -2.31 8.60 20.95
N GLU A 173 -1.82 9.16 22.05
CA GLU A 173 -1.98 10.57 22.41
C GLU A 173 -0.68 11.34 22.17
N LEU A 174 -0.79 12.50 21.53
CA LEU A 174 0.27 13.48 21.32
C LEU A 174 -0.20 14.87 21.75
N THR A 175 0.71 15.74 22.17
CA THR A 175 0.35 17.15 22.43
C THR A 175 0.12 17.90 21.12
N GLY A 176 -0.67 18.98 21.15
CA GLY A 176 -0.88 19.82 19.98
C GLY A 176 0.42 20.38 19.39
N ALA A 177 1.43 20.65 20.25
CA ALA A 177 2.76 21.04 19.80
C ALA A 177 3.49 19.92 19.05
N GLN A 178 3.43 18.68 19.55
CA GLN A 178 4.02 17.51 18.88
C GLN A 178 3.34 17.23 17.53
N LEU A 179 2.00 17.29 17.49
CA LEU A 179 1.23 17.12 16.26
C LEU A 179 1.54 18.20 15.23
N THR A 180 1.60 19.46 15.66
CA THR A 180 1.95 20.57 14.76
C THR A 180 3.36 20.36 14.20
N SER A 181 4.33 20.02 15.04
CA SER A 181 5.70 19.72 14.59
C SER A 181 5.73 18.57 13.59
N PHE A 182 5.02 17.49 13.87
CA PHE A 182 4.94 16.31 13.00
C PHE A 182 4.34 16.65 11.64
N TYR A 183 3.22 17.36 11.59
CA TYR A 183 2.62 17.81 10.33
C TYR A 183 3.59 18.69 9.53
N THR A 184 4.27 19.62 10.21
CA THR A 184 5.20 20.55 9.53
C THR A 184 6.54 19.94 9.14
N SER A 185 6.88 18.76 9.65
CA SER A 185 8.07 18.03 9.21
C SER A 185 7.93 17.48 7.78
N ASP A 186 6.78 17.72 7.12
CA ASP A 186 6.42 17.28 5.79
C ASP A 186 6.73 15.78 5.61
N PRO A 187 6.10 14.91 6.42
CA PRO A 187 6.36 13.49 6.36
C PRO A 187 5.93 12.98 4.98
N TYR A 188 6.91 12.60 4.18
CA TYR A 188 6.74 12.17 2.79
C TYR A 188 5.60 11.15 2.66
N ASP A 189 4.66 11.43 1.76
CA ASP A 189 3.52 10.56 1.42
C ASP A 189 2.51 10.33 2.56
N LEU A 190 2.48 11.14 3.63
CA LEU A 190 1.39 11.05 4.63
C LEU A 190 0.26 12.05 4.35
N TYR A 191 -0.97 11.58 4.58
CA TYR A 191 -2.20 12.33 4.41
C TYR A 191 -2.96 12.34 5.73
N PHE A 192 -3.38 13.53 6.13
CA PHE A 192 -4.24 13.75 7.29
C PHE A 192 -5.70 13.82 6.85
N ASP A 193 -6.61 13.62 7.81
CA ASP A 193 -8.04 13.69 7.59
C ASP A 193 -8.53 15.05 7.11
N ASP A 194 -9.71 15.06 6.49
CA ASP A 194 -10.34 16.21 5.81
C ASP A 194 -10.67 17.42 6.71
N GLN A 195 -10.52 17.30 8.03
CA GLN A 195 -10.78 18.39 8.97
C GLN A 195 -9.49 19.09 9.42
N VAL A 196 -8.32 18.66 8.93
CA VAL A 196 -7.02 19.24 9.25
C VAL A 196 -6.67 20.34 8.26
N SER A 197 -6.27 21.50 8.80
CA SER A 197 -5.64 22.57 8.03
C SER A 197 -4.49 23.18 8.80
N TYR A 198 -3.60 23.87 8.11
CA TYR A 198 -2.43 24.50 8.71
C TYR A 198 -2.33 25.96 8.28
N SER A 199 -2.18 26.85 9.25
CA SER A 199 -2.00 28.29 9.04
C SER A 199 -1.23 28.90 10.20
N GLU A 200 -0.48 29.97 9.96
CA GLU A 200 0.18 30.76 11.02
C GLU A 200 1.01 29.92 12.03
N GLY A 201 1.65 28.83 11.59
CA GLY A 201 2.47 28.00 12.48
C GLY A 201 1.70 27.00 13.34
N ARG A 202 0.40 26.79 13.08
CA ARG A 202 -0.48 25.94 13.90
C ARG A 202 -1.38 25.06 13.05
N LEU A 203 -1.67 23.88 13.57
CA LEU A 203 -2.76 23.05 13.06
C LEU A 203 -4.11 23.54 13.54
N TYR A 204 -5.09 23.36 12.69
CA TYR A 204 -6.49 23.62 12.94
C TYR A 204 -7.27 22.35 12.73
N LYS A 205 -8.20 22.07 13.63
CA LYS A 205 -9.21 21.03 13.50
C LYS A 205 -10.57 21.70 13.33
N ASN A 206 -11.25 21.46 12.21
CA ASN A 206 -12.51 22.15 11.88
C ASN A 206 -12.44 23.68 12.00
N GLY A 207 -11.32 24.26 11.54
CA GLY A 207 -11.10 25.71 11.61
C GLY A 207 -10.79 26.25 13.02
N ILE A 208 -10.65 25.40 14.03
CA ILE A 208 -10.24 25.79 15.39
C ILE A 208 -8.78 25.41 15.61
N ALA A 209 -7.95 26.39 15.96
CA ALA A 209 -6.54 26.16 16.26
C ALA A 209 -6.39 25.18 17.44
N ILE A 210 -5.51 24.19 17.30
CA ILE A 210 -5.24 23.25 18.38
C ILE A 210 -4.35 23.88 19.46
N GLU A 211 -4.59 23.51 20.71
CA GLU A 211 -3.87 24.04 21.86
C GLU A 211 -2.53 23.30 22.03
N PRO A 212 -1.38 24.01 22.16
CA PRO A 212 -0.06 23.36 22.18
C PRO A 212 0.13 22.31 23.27
N ASP A 213 -0.40 22.57 24.47
CA ASP A 213 -0.20 21.73 25.65
C ASP A 213 -1.31 20.68 25.85
N LYS A 214 -2.37 20.73 25.04
CA LYS A 214 -3.48 19.77 25.11
C LYS A 214 -3.09 18.48 24.40
N TYR A 215 -3.46 17.34 25.00
CA TYR A 215 -3.36 16.04 24.36
C TYR A 215 -4.53 15.80 23.40
N TYR A 216 -4.20 15.22 22.25
CA TYR A 216 -5.14 14.80 21.22
C TYR A 216 -4.83 13.35 20.84
N THR A 217 -5.88 12.60 20.54
CA THR A 217 -5.80 11.24 20.05
C THR A 217 -5.55 11.24 18.54
N ILE A 218 -4.56 10.47 18.12
CA ILE A 218 -4.21 10.30 16.71
C ILE A 218 -4.14 8.81 16.38
N GLY A 219 -4.61 8.45 15.19
CA GLY A 219 -4.61 7.09 14.69
C GLY A 219 -3.96 7.00 13.32
N ALA A 220 -3.24 5.90 13.10
CA ALA A 220 -2.70 5.57 11.79
C ALA A 220 -2.74 4.07 11.56
N VAL A 221 -2.60 3.68 10.29
CA VAL A 221 -2.37 2.27 9.93
C VAL A 221 -1.05 1.79 10.53
N ASP A 222 -1.00 0.55 10.99
CA ASP A 222 0.16 -0.04 11.68
C ASP A 222 1.49 0.12 10.91
N TYR A 223 1.47 0.01 9.58
CA TYR A 223 2.61 0.27 8.71
C TYR A 223 3.22 1.67 8.91
N VAL A 224 2.38 2.69 9.05
CA VAL A 224 2.82 4.06 9.33
C VAL A 224 3.18 4.18 10.82
N PHE A 225 2.32 3.68 11.70
CA PHE A 225 2.45 3.86 13.14
C PHE A 225 3.75 3.23 13.68
N ASP A 226 4.13 2.06 13.17
CA ASP A 226 5.28 1.29 13.66
C ASP A 226 6.60 1.65 12.94
N SER A 227 6.56 2.59 12.00
CA SER A 227 7.76 3.09 11.34
C SER A 227 8.60 3.95 12.30
N ASP A 228 9.90 3.66 12.35
CA ASP A 228 10.92 4.46 13.04
C ASP A 228 11.14 5.86 12.45
N ARG A 229 10.53 6.15 11.29
CA ARG A 229 10.57 7.46 10.63
C ARG A 229 9.66 8.48 11.31
N TYR A 230 8.70 8.04 12.11
CA TYR A 230 7.65 8.89 12.66
C TYR A 230 7.60 8.80 14.19
N ILE A 231 6.95 9.80 14.79
CA ILE A 231 7.03 10.05 16.23
C ILE A 231 6.11 9.17 17.09
N PHE A 232 5.30 8.30 16.49
CA PHE A 232 4.21 7.60 17.18
C PHE A 232 4.74 6.69 18.32
N LEU A 233 5.75 5.87 18.05
CA LEU A 233 6.34 4.98 19.07
C LEU A 233 7.28 5.71 20.03
N GLU A 234 7.94 6.77 19.58
CA GLU A 234 8.90 7.52 20.38
C GLU A 234 8.22 8.43 21.41
N LEU A 235 7.18 9.15 20.99
CA LEU A 235 6.56 10.21 21.77
C LEU A 235 5.11 9.92 22.18
N GLY A 236 4.45 8.97 21.53
CA GLY A 236 3.05 8.64 21.77
C GLY A 236 2.80 8.06 23.16
N LYS A 237 1.74 8.53 23.80
CA LYS A 237 1.22 7.96 25.06
C LYS A 237 -0.01 7.11 24.79
N ASN A 238 -0.35 6.24 25.74
CA ASN A 238 -1.57 5.42 25.70
C ASN A 238 -1.76 4.69 24.36
N ILE A 239 -0.67 4.06 23.87
CA ILE A 239 -0.70 3.36 22.59
C ILE A 239 -1.68 2.18 22.65
N THR A 240 -2.61 2.12 21.70
CA THR A 240 -3.53 0.99 21.54
C THR A 240 -3.59 0.53 20.09
N ALA A 241 -4.14 -0.67 19.86
CA ALA A 241 -4.39 -1.21 18.54
C ALA A 241 -5.85 -1.66 18.46
N SER A 242 -6.51 -1.40 17.34
CA SER A 242 -7.84 -1.90 17.03
C SER A 242 -7.80 -3.39 16.69
N SER A 243 -8.99 -4.00 16.67
CA SER A 243 -9.21 -5.32 16.06
C SER A 243 -9.65 -5.25 14.60
N PHE A 244 -9.84 -4.04 14.05
CA PHE A 244 -10.36 -3.80 12.70
C PHE A 244 -9.23 -3.50 11.74
N TYR A 245 -9.35 -4.07 10.54
CA TYR A 245 -8.48 -3.73 9.43
C TYR A 245 -8.97 -2.47 8.72
N MET A 246 -8.03 -1.68 8.19
CA MET A 246 -8.33 -0.47 7.43
C MET A 246 -9.29 -0.74 6.28
N ARG A 247 -9.10 -1.84 5.53
CA ARG A 247 -10.00 -2.20 4.41
C ARG A 247 -11.44 -2.46 4.87
N GLU A 248 -11.64 -3.04 6.05
CA GLU A 248 -13.00 -3.26 6.60
C GLU A 248 -13.68 -1.94 6.92
N LEU A 249 -12.96 -0.98 7.51
CA LEU A 249 -13.50 0.34 7.81
C LEU A 249 -13.83 1.13 6.54
N LEU A 250 -12.97 1.03 5.50
CA LEU A 250 -13.26 1.63 4.20
C LEU A 250 -14.51 1.02 3.55
N ALA A 251 -14.66 -0.31 3.60
CA ALA A 251 -15.85 -1.00 3.08
C ALA A 251 -17.11 -0.54 3.81
N LEU A 252 -17.04 -0.48 5.15
CA LEU A 252 -18.15 -0.03 5.98
C LEU A 252 -18.54 1.42 5.68
N ASP A 253 -17.58 2.31 5.46
CA ASP A 253 -17.89 3.69 5.06
C ASP A 253 -18.57 3.77 3.70
N LEU A 254 -18.11 2.97 2.73
CA LEU A 254 -18.75 2.88 1.41
C LEU A 254 -20.20 2.37 1.55
N GLU A 255 -20.44 1.30 2.30
CA GLU A 255 -21.80 0.76 2.52
C GLU A 255 -22.77 1.76 3.18
N ASN A 256 -22.24 2.72 3.95
CA ASN A 256 -23.05 3.78 4.57
C ASN A 256 -23.22 5.01 3.68
N THR A 257 -22.69 5.00 2.45
CA THR A 257 -22.82 6.12 1.51
C THR A 257 -24.28 6.39 1.18
N VAL A 258 -24.71 7.65 1.36
CA VAL A 258 -26.03 8.12 0.93
C VAL A 258 -25.88 8.88 -0.39
N GLY A 259 -26.41 8.29 -1.48
CA GLY A 259 -26.26 8.84 -2.83
C GLY A 259 -24.98 8.35 -3.50
N GLU A 260 -24.36 9.20 -4.31
CA GLU A 260 -23.07 8.89 -4.95
C GLU A 260 -21.91 9.19 -4.00
N PHE A 261 -20.97 8.25 -3.89
CA PHE A 261 -19.74 8.39 -3.12
C PHE A 261 -18.83 9.45 -3.74
N ASN A 262 -18.29 10.31 -2.89
CA ASN A 262 -17.26 11.27 -3.26
C ASN A 262 -16.32 11.47 -2.05
N PRO A 263 -15.03 11.10 -2.16
CA PRO A 263 -14.09 11.13 -1.03
C PRO A 263 -13.83 12.56 -0.51
N TYR A 264 -14.14 13.60 -1.29
CA TYR A 264 -14.03 14.99 -0.85
C TYR A 264 -15.13 15.42 0.12
N ASN A 265 -16.19 14.63 0.27
CA ASN A 265 -17.27 14.88 1.23
C ASN A 265 -16.94 14.36 2.64
N GLY A 266 -15.77 13.75 2.83
CA GLY A 266 -15.41 13.05 4.07
C GLY A 266 -16.01 11.64 4.14
N THR A 267 -16.23 11.14 5.35
CA THR A 267 -16.84 9.82 5.60
C THR A 267 -18.37 9.88 5.53
N SER A 268 -18.99 8.77 5.20
CA SER A 268 -20.42 8.53 5.37
C SER A 268 -20.72 7.92 6.75
N TYR A 269 -20.14 8.48 7.80
CA TYR A 269 -20.18 7.92 9.14
C TYR A 269 -21.56 8.03 9.81
N VAL A 270 -22.10 6.89 10.24
CA VAL A 270 -23.31 6.80 11.08
C VAL A 270 -23.02 5.90 12.29
N PRO A 271 -22.54 6.42 13.44
CA PRO A 271 -22.34 5.58 14.61
C PRO A 271 -23.61 5.47 15.43
N LEU A 272 -24.00 4.24 15.75
CA LEU A 272 -24.97 4.01 16.84
C LEU A 272 -24.53 2.96 17.86
N GLU A 273 -23.54 2.10 17.60
CA GLU A 273 -22.89 1.19 18.57
C GLU A 273 -21.51 0.74 18.02
N PRO A 274 -20.56 0.25 18.85
CA PRO A 274 -19.27 -0.28 18.38
C PRO A 274 -19.45 -1.46 17.42
N ILE A 275 -18.69 -1.42 16.33
CA ILE A 275 -18.78 -2.29 15.16
C ILE A 275 -18.50 -3.74 15.58
N ASN A 276 -19.46 -4.65 15.39
CA ASN A 276 -19.19 -6.10 15.37
C ASN A 276 -19.37 -6.58 13.93
N TYR A 277 -18.38 -6.31 13.09
CA TYR A 277 -18.23 -6.96 11.79
C TYR A 277 -16.90 -7.71 11.81
N PHE A 278 -16.98 -9.04 11.75
CA PHE A 278 -15.83 -9.87 11.41
C PHE A 278 -15.97 -10.15 9.91
N PHE A 279 -15.14 -9.54 9.06
CA PHE A 279 -14.95 -10.13 7.74
C PHE A 279 -14.16 -11.42 7.93
N ASP A 280 -14.71 -12.54 7.49
CA ASP A 280 -13.96 -13.78 7.44
C ASP A 280 -12.97 -13.73 6.26
N ILE A 281 -11.82 -13.10 6.49
CA ILE A 281 -10.66 -13.11 5.61
C ILE A 281 -10.04 -14.52 5.44
N SER A 282 -10.61 -15.57 6.03
CA SER A 282 -10.14 -16.95 5.81
C SER A 282 -10.24 -17.41 4.35
N LEU A 283 -11.02 -16.73 3.52
CA LEU A 283 -11.07 -16.95 2.07
C LEU A 283 -9.70 -16.81 1.40
N PHE A 284 -8.82 -15.93 1.89
CA PHE A 284 -7.44 -15.79 1.39
C PHE A 284 -6.42 -16.70 2.11
N LYS A 285 -6.82 -17.40 3.18
CA LYS A 285 -5.95 -18.32 3.95
C LYS A 285 -6.04 -19.78 3.50
N ARG A 286 -6.99 -20.14 2.63
CA ARG A 286 -7.02 -21.47 2.01
C ARG A 286 -5.96 -21.54 0.90
N HIS A 287 -4.68 -21.66 1.28
CA HIS A 287 -3.61 -22.40 0.58
C HIS A 287 -2.24 -22.25 1.28
N ALA A 288 -2.21 -22.23 2.62
CA ALA A 288 -1.00 -22.53 3.36
C ALA A 288 -1.00 -24.01 3.79
N LEU A 289 -0.85 -24.95 2.85
CA LEU A 289 -0.33 -26.31 3.04
C LEU A 289 -0.50 -27.14 1.76
N MET A 290 0.55 -27.20 0.94
CA MET A 290 1.07 -28.43 0.33
C MET A 290 2.39 -28.12 -0.40
N ILE A 291 3.48 -28.09 0.38
CA ILE A 291 4.80 -28.64 -0.01
C ILE A 291 5.35 -29.37 1.22
#